data_AF-A0A8T4PKF4-F1
#
_entry.id   AF-A0A8T4PKF4-F1
#
_cell.length_a   1.000
_cell.length_b   1.000
_cell.length_c   1.000
_cell.angle_alpha   90.00
_cell.angle_beta   90.00
_cell.angle_gamma   90.00
#
_symmetry.space_group_name_H-M   'P 1'
#
loop_
_entity.id
_entity.type
_entity.pdbx_description
1 polymer ?
#
loop_
_entity_poly.entity_id
_entity_poly.type
_entity_poly.pdbx_seq_one_letter_code
_entity_poly.pdbx_strand_id
1 'polypeptide(L)'
;MLKKPESMDECVYFTNRDIGSGRAMAWVYRKQCPKCSEGVMGKPINKRGKPDKKAPVYECTKCHHQMSNEEAEKIMQLEVDYKCPHCGFEGQTATEYERKSFQGVQSYVFECQKCKAKIPLTKKLKDTKKKGKEDIQ
;
A
#
# COMPACT_ATOMS: atom_id res chain seq x y z
N MET A 1 -9.37 12.08 10.58
CA MET A 1 -8.66 12.57 9.38
C MET A 1 -7.36 11.81 9.27
N LEU A 2 -7.02 11.30 8.09
CA LEU A 2 -5.74 10.62 7.87
C LEU A 2 -4.64 11.66 7.72
N LYS A 3 -3.55 11.53 8.49
CA LYS A 3 -2.39 12.43 8.36
C LYS A 3 -1.57 11.96 7.15
N LYS A 4 -1.25 12.88 6.24
CA LYS A 4 -0.37 12.58 5.09
C LYS A 4 1.08 12.52 5.57
N PRO A 5 1.90 11.60 5.04
CA PRO A 5 3.31 11.52 5.40
C PRO A 5 4.04 12.76 4.90
N GLU A 6 4.95 13.29 5.72
CA GLU A 6 5.79 14.43 5.35
C GLU A 6 6.99 13.98 4.51
N SER A 7 7.47 12.75 4.74
CA SER A 7 8.51 12.09 3.95
C SER A 7 8.15 10.65 3.56
N MET A 8 8.64 10.19 2.41
CA MET A 8 8.57 8.78 2.01
C MET A 8 9.38 7.87 2.95
N ASP A 9 10.34 8.41 3.71
CA ASP A 9 11.14 7.64 4.66
C ASP A 9 10.32 7.11 5.82
N GLU A 10 9.23 7.80 6.18
CA GLU A 10 8.28 7.38 7.21
C GLU A 10 7.37 6.24 6.73
N CYS A 11 7.35 5.96 5.43
CA CYS A 11 6.47 4.98 4.83
C CYS A 11 7.20 3.66 4.51
N VAL A 12 6.50 2.55 4.75
CA VAL A 12 6.86 1.23 4.19
C VAL A 12 6.46 1.16 2.72
N TYR A 13 5.31 1.76 2.39
CA TYR A 13 4.76 1.80 1.06
C TYR A 13 4.14 3.17 0.82
N PHE A 14 4.36 3.73 -0.36
CA PHE A 14 3.76 4.97 -0.81
C PHE A 14 3.47 4.87 -2.31
N THR A 15 2.28 5.32 -2.71
CA THR A 15 1.90 5.48 -4.11
C THR A 15 1.02 6.72 -4.26
N ASN A 16 1.18 7.44 -5.36
CA ASN A 16 0.29 8.52 -5.77
C ASN A 16 0.10 8.37 -7.28
N ARG A 17 -1.12 8.10 -7.72
CA ARG A 17 -1.41 7.78 -9.12
C ARG A 17 -2.86 8.03 -9.51
N ASP A 18 -3.09 8.09 -10.82
CA ASP A 18 -4.43 8.04 -11.39
C ASP A 18 -4.98 6.61 -11.39
N ILE A 19 -6.29 6.51 -11.19
CA ILE A 19 -7.07 5.27 -11.16
C ILE A 19 -8.28 5.41 -12.09
N GLY A 20 -8.04 5.49 -13.40
CA GLY A 20 -9.09 5.80 -14.38
C GLY A 20 -9.35 7.30 -14.45
N SER A 21 -10.59 7.74 -14.24
CA SER A 21 -10.97 9.17 -14.17
C SER A 21 -10.74 9.81 -12.79
N GLY A 22 -10.29 9.02 -11.81
CA GLY A 22 -10.00 9.45 -10.46
C GLY A 22 -8.50 9.40 -10.14
N ARG A 23 -8.16 9.75 -8.88
CA ARG A 23 -6.79 9.69 -8.34
C ARG A 23 -6.79 8.93 -7.03
N ALA A 24 -5.70 8.27 -6.69
CA ALA A 24 -5.51 7.67 -5.38
C ALA A 24 -4.07 7.84 -4.91
N MET A 25 -3.96 8.36 -3.70
CA MET A 25 -2.75 8.45 -2.93
C MET A 25 -2.87 7.50 -1.75
N ALA A 26 -2.00 6.50 -1.68
CA ALA A 26 -2.03 5.52 -0.63
C ALA A 26 -0.65 5.38 0.03
N TRP A 27 -0.64 5.25 1.36
CA TRP A 27 0.57 5.15 2.14
C TRP A 27 0.40 4.19 3.31
N VAL A 28 1.52 3.59 3.73
CA VAL A 28 1.60 2.73 4.91
C VAL A 28 2.74 3.27 5.76
N TYR A 29 2.43 3.70 6.97
CA TYR A 29 3.46 4.13 7.92
C TYR A 29 4.31 2.95 8.39
N ARG A 30 5.59 3.21 8.64
CA ARG A 30 6.42 2.30 9.43
C ARG A 30 5.85 2.20 10.83
N LYS A 31 5.52 0.99 11.25
CA LYS A 31 5.05 0.75 12.61
C LYS A 31 6.21 0.84 13.59
N GLN A 32 5.92 1.39 14.77
CA GLN A 32 6.85 1.32 15.90
C GLN A 32 7.12 -0.14 16.26
N CYS A 33 8.33 -0.41 16.72
CA CYS A 33 8.72 -1.74 17.14
C CYS A 33 7.90 -2.17 18.37
N PRO A 34 7.18 -3.30 18.33
CA PRO A 34 6.38 -3.76 19.47
C PRO A 34 7.24 -4.16 20.68
N LYS A 35 8.55 -4.38 20.48
CA LYS A 35 9.47 -4.84 21.54
C LYS A 35 10.12 -3.68 22.30
N CYS A 36 10.55 -2.62 21.60
CA CYS A 36 11.25 -1.50 22.24
C CYS A 36 10.52 -0.17 22.16
N SER A 37 9.49 -0.03 21.33
CA SER A 37 8.70 1.21 21.12
C SER A 37 9.49 2.45 20.67
N GLU A 38 10.82 2.40 20.64
CA GLU A 38 11.71 3.49 20.20
C GLU A 38 12.11 3.39 18.73
N GLY A 39 12.25 2.16 18.23
CA GLY A 39 12.64 1.89 16.85
C GLY A 39 11.44 1.76 15.91
N VAL A 40 11.72 1.79 14.62
CA VAL A 40 10.71 1.52 13.57
C VAL A 40 10.99 0.18 12.92
N MET A 41 9.92 -0.55 12.60
CA MET A 41 10.01 -1.79 11.83
C MET A 41 10.20 -1.46 10.34
N GLY A 42 11.21 -2.07 9.72
CA GLY A 42 11.51 -1.88 8.30
C GLY A 42 12.15 -3.12 7.69
N LYS A 43 12.42 -3.09 6.39
CA LYS A 43 13.25 -4.14 5.78
C LYS A 43 14.69 -4.03 6.32
N PRO A 44 15.34 -5.15 6.63
CA PRO A 44 16.70 -5.15 7.15
C PRO A 44 17.65 -4.48 6.14
N ILE A 45 18.68 -3.82 6.63
CA ILE A 45 19.65 -3.13 5.78
C ILE A 45 20.70 -4.12 5.30
N ASN A 46 20.87 -4.25 3.98
CA ASN A 46 21.89 -5.13 3.42
C ASN A 46 23.31 -4.54 3.60
N LYS A 47 24.34 -5.34 3.27
CA LYS A 47 25.75 -4.93 3.29
C LYS A 47 26.07 -3.66 2.48
N ARG A 48 25.17 -3.23 1.58
CA ARG A 48 25.31 -2.02 0.74
C ARG A 48 24.58 -0.81 1.33
N GLY A 49 24.11 -0.88 2.58
CA GLY A 49 23.39 0.21 3.24
C GLY A 49 21.97 0.44 2.70
N LYS A 50 21.43 -0.48 1.89
CA LYS A 50 20.10 -0.35 1.31
C LYS A 50 19.11 -1.36 1.93
N PRO A 51 17.82 -1.02 2.07
CA PRO A 51 16.81 -1.98 2.52
C PRO A 51 16.76 -3.22 1.64
N ASP A 52 16.92 -4.39 2.24
CA ASP A 52 16.81 -5.67 1.57
C ASP A 52 15.35 -6.03 1.33
N LYS A 53 14.86 -5.65 0.16
CA LYS A 53 13.49 -5.91 -0.28
C LYS A 53 13.17 -7.41 -0.40
N LYS A 54 14.18 -8.28 -0.49
CA LYS A 54 13.99 -9.74 -0.62
C LYS A 54 13.97 -10.46 0.73
N ALA A 55 14.30 -9.78 1.83
CA ALA A 55 14.25 -10.39 3.15
C ALA A 55 12.81 -10.84 3.48
N PRO A 56 12.63 -12.07 4.02
CA PRO A 56 11.33 -12.58 4.45
C PRO A 56 10.85 -11.97 5.78
N VAL A 57 11.66 -11.10 6.38
CA VAL A 57 11.44 -10.49 7.69
C VAL A 57 11.51 -8.96 7.63
N TYR A 58 10.89 -8.33 8.62
CA TYR A 58 11.10 -6.95 9.01
C TYR A 58 11.97 -6.92 10.26
N GLU A 59 12.91 -5.99 10.32
CA GLU A 59 13.83 -5.80 11.44
C GLU A 59 13.68 -4.38 12.01
N CYS A 60 13.68 -4.28 13.33
CA CYS A 60 13.72 -3.02 14.04
C CYS A 60 15.09 -2.34 13.93
N THR A 61 15.11 -1.05 13.61
CA THR A 61 16.35 -0.27 13.46
C THR A 61 17.12 -0.03 14.77
N LYS A 62 16.49 -0.24 15.93
CA LYS A 62 17.08 0.03 17.26
C LYS A 62 17.46 -1.24 18.02
N CYS A 63 16.49 -2.15 18.18
CA CYS A 63 16.67 -3.36 19.00
C CYS A 63 16.88 -4.63 18.18
N HIS A 64 16.95 -4.52 16.84
CA HIS A 64 17.14 -5.64 15.91
C HIS A 64 16.11 -6.76 16.04
N HIS A 65 14.96 -6.48 16.66
CA HIS A 65 13.85 -7.43 16.73
C HIS A 65 13.33 -7.72 15.32
N GLN A 66 13.20 -8.99 15.00
CA GLN A 66 12.72 -9.46 13.70
C GLN A 66 11.28 -9.96 13.82
N MET A 67 10.47 -9.62 12.82
CA MET A 67 9.11 -10.11 12.63
C MET A 67 8.98 -10.67 11.21
N SER A 68 8.14 -11.69 11.02
CA SER A 68 7.87 -12.20 9.67
C SER A 68 7.13 -11.16 8.82
N ASN A 69 7.21 -11.27 7.49
CA ASN A 69 6.42 -10.41 6.60
C ASN A 69 4.93 -10.50 6.90
N GLU A 70 4.41 -11.69 7.17
CA GLU A 70 2.98 -11.89 7.44
C GLU A 70 2.53 -11.16 8.70
N GLU A 71 3.29 -11.27 9.80
CA GLU A 71 2.99 -10.56 11.05
C GLU A 71 3.09 -9.04 10.87
N ALA A 72 4.15 -8.60 10.18
CA ALA A 72 4.36 -7.18 9.90
C ALA A 72 3.25 -6.60 8.99
N GLU A 73 2.81 -7.34 7.97
CA GLU A 73 1.75 -6.92 7.05
C GLU A 73 0.37 -6.90 7.73
N LYS A 74 0.10 -7.82 8.69
CA LYS A 74 -1.14 -7.83 9.50
C LYS A 74 -1.28 -6.61 10.41
N ILE A 75 -0.18 -6.12 10.99
CA ILE A 75 -0.22 -4.90 11.83
C ILE A 75 -0.22 -3.62 11.01
N MET A 76 0.16 -3.69 9.73
CA MET A 76 0.22 -2.55 8.82
C MET A 76 -1.15 -2.22 8.23
N GLN A 77 -1.48 -0.94 8.24
CA GLN A 77 -2.69 -0.42 7.63
C GLN A 77 -2.31 0.48 6.45
N LEU A 78 -2.99 0.26 5.33
CA LEU A 78 -2.92 1.08 4.13
C LEU A 78 -3.96 2.18 4.24
N GLU A 79 -3.47 3.40 4.40
CA GLU A 79 -4.27 4.62 4.35
C GLU A 79 -4.35 5.09 2.90
N VAL A 80 -5.54 5.53 2.48
CA VAL A 80 -5.83 5.92 1.10
C VAL A 80 -6.66 7.20 1.08
N ASP A 81 -6.12 8.24 0.47
CA ASP A 81 -6.83 9.45 0.02
C ASP A 81 -7.12 9.29 -1.47
N TYR A 82 -8.39 9.21 -1.85
CA TYR A 82 -8.79 8.90 -3.21
C TYR A 82 -9.95 9.76 -3.70
N LYS A 83 -9.98 9.95 -5.02
CA LYS A 83 -11.11 10.38 -5.81
C LYS A 83 -11.66 9.17 -6.57
N CYS A 84 -12.87 8.76 -6.24
CA CYS A 84 -13.52 7.62 -6.85
C CYS A 84 -13.69 7.82 -8.36
N PRO A 85 -13.22 6.89 -9.21
CA PRO A 85 -13.40 7.00 -10.65
C PRO A 85 -14.83 6.69 -11.10
N HIS A 86 -15.63 6.02 -10.28
CA HIS A 86 -17.00 5.65 -10.62
C HIS A 86 -18.02 6.75 -10.31
N CYS A 87 -17.86 7.46 -9.20
CA CYS A 87 -18.83 8.45 -8.73
C CYS A 87 -18.23 9.84 -8.47
N GLY A 88 -16.92 10.03 -8.68
CA GLY A 88 -16.23 11.31 -8.47
C GLY A 88 -16.02 11.71 -7.00
N PHE A 89 -16.52 10.92 -6.04
CA PHE A 89 -16.41 11.21 -4.61
C PHE A 89 -14.96 11.25 -4.14
N GLU A 90 -14.58 12.31 -3.42
CA GLU A 90 -13.28 12.44 -2.76
C GLU A 90 -13.42 12.03 -1.30
N GLY A 91 -12.61 11.07 -0.86
CA GLY A 91 -12.71 10.52 0.48
C GLY A 91 -11.40 9.90 0.94
N GLN A 92 -11.39 9.55 2.22
CA GLN A 92 -10.26 8.92 2.88
C GLN A 92 -10.72 7.60 3.49
N THR A 93 -10.00 6.52 3.22
CA THR A 93 -10.28 5.20 3.76
C THR A 93 -9.00 4.53 4.25
N ALA A 94 -9.13 3.57 5.15
CA ALA A 94 -8.04 2.74 5.60
C ALA A 94 -8.44 1.27 5.39
N THR A 95 -7.51 0.47 4.90
CA THR A 95 -7.68 -0.97 4.69
C THR A 95 -6.44 -1.71 5.18
N GLU A 96 -6.54 -3.01 5.34
CA GLU A 96 -5.40 -3.87 5.64
C GLU A 96 -4.37 -3.82 4.50
N TYR A 97 -3.08 -3.87 4.85
CA TYR A 97 -1.99 -3.88 3.86
C TYR A 97 -1.80 -5.28 3.26
N GLU A 98 -2.85 -5.83 2.65
CA GLU A 98 -2.86 -7.15 2.04
C GLU A 98 -3.01 -7.06 0.52
N ARG A 99 -2.14 -7.74 -0.23
CA ARG A 99 -2.28 -7.83 -1.69
C ARG A 99 -3.24 -8.95 -2.05
N LYS A 100 -4.35 -8.61 -2.70
CA LYS A 100 -5.30 -9.58 -3.24
C LYS A 100 -5.14 -9.68 -4.75
N SER A 101 -5.38 -10.87 -5.30
CA SER A 101 -5.43 -11.05 -6.76
C SER A 101 -6.71 -10.41 -7.27
N PHE A 102 -6.60 -9.31 -8.01
CA PHE A 102 -7.73 -8.64 -8.64
C PHE A 102 -7.50 -8.60 -10.15
N GLN A 103 -8.40 -9.25 -10.91
CA GLN A 103 -8.31 -9.34 -12.38
C GLN A 103 -6.93 -9.84 -12.88
N GLY A 104 -6.34 -10.83 -12.19
CA GLY A 104 -5.03 -11.41 -12.54
C GLY A 104 -3.82 -10.56 -12.13
N VAL A 105 -4.02 -9.45 -11.42
CA VAL A 105 -2.96 -8.57 -10.91
C VAL A 105 -3.05 -8.43 -9.40
N GLN A 106 -1.93 -8.66 -8.71
CA GLN A 106 -1.84 -8.39 -7.27
C GLN A 106 -1.96 -6.90 -6.99
N SER A 107 -3.01 -6.53 -6.26
CA SER A 107 -3.40 -5.15 -6.00
C SER A 107 -3.92 -5.01 -4.57
N TYR A 108 -3.78 -3.82 -3.98
CA TYR A 108 -4.52 -3.49 -2.77
C TYR A 108 -5.91 -3.04 -3.18
N VAL A 109 -6.95 -3.71 -2.72
CA VAL A 109 -8.34 -3.38 -3.10
C VAL A 109 -8.97 -2.65 -1.93
N PHE A 110 -9.46 -1.44 -2.18
CA PHE A 110 -10.21 -0.66 -1.19
C PHE A 110 -11.60 -0.34 -1.73
N GLU A 111 -12.55 -0.05 -0.84
CA GLU A 111 -13.94 0.22 -1.20
C GLU A 111 -14.25 1.71 -1.08
N CYS A 112 -15.00 2.24 -2.06
CA CYS A 112 -15.48 3.61 -1.99
C CYS A 112 -16.57 3.76 -0.92
N GLN A 113 -16.43 4.73 -0.03
CA GLN A 113 -17.39 5.00 1.05
C GLN A 113 -18.78 5.42 0.55
N LYS A 114 -18.88 5.98 -0.66
CA LYS A 114 -20.14 6.46 -1.24
C LYS A 114 -20.81 5.40 -2.11
N CYS A 115 -20.14 4.93 -3.17
CA CYS A 115 -20.72 4.00 -4.13
C CYS A 115 -20.39 2.53 -3.87
N LYS A 116 -19.59 2.21 -2.85
CA LYS A 116 -19.13 0.86 -2.51
C LYS A 116 -18.40 0.11 -3.64
N ALA A 117 -17.99 0.82 -4.69
CA ALA A 117 -17.20 0.25 -5.76
C ALA A 117 -15.82 -0.16 -5.24
N LYS A 118 -15.35 -1.35 -5.64
CA LYS A 118 -14.03 -1.89 -5.33
C LYS A 118 -13.00 -1.29 -6.28
N ILE A 119 -12.02 -0.59 -5.73
CA ILE A 119 -10.98 0.12 -6.48
C ILE A 119 -9.64 -0.58 -6.23
N PRO A 120 -9.02 -1.18 -7.27
CA PRO A 120 -7.70 -1.78 -7.16
C PRO A 120 -6.58 -0.73 -7.26
N LEU A 121 -5.63 -0.79 -6.34
CA LEU A 121 -4.34 -0.11 -6.38
C LEU A 121 -3.26 -1.09 -6.87
N THR A 122 -2.99 -1.06 -8.17
CA THR A 122 -1.92 -1.88 -8.75
C THR A 122 -0.55 -1.26 -8.47
N LYS A 123 0.51 -2.06 -8.56
CA LYS A 123 1.90 -1.58 -8.53
C LYS A 123 2.21 -0.76 -9.80
N LYS A 124 3.12 0.22 -9.68
CA LYS A 124 3.55 1.26 -10.66
C LYS A 124 3.83 0.84 -12.12
N LEU A 125 3.72 -0.44 -12.48
CA LEU A 125 4.15 -1.02 -13.77
C LEU A 125 3.18 -2.09 -14.33
N LYS A 126 1.99 -2.28 -13.75
CA LYS A 126 0.96 -3.15 -14.34
C LYS A 126 -0.34 -2.39 -14.50
N ASP A 127 -0.68 -2.08 -15.74
CA ASP A 127 -2.05 -1.81 -16.11
C ASP A 127 -2.85 -3.09 -15.92
N THR A 128 -3.99 -2.99 -15.24
CA THR A 128 -5.06 -3.99 -15.39
C THR A 128 -5.39 -4.04 -16.87
N LYS A 129 -5.30 -5.23 -17.49
CA LYS A 129 -5.76 -5.45 -18.87
C LYS A 129 -7.20 -4.96 -18.96
N LYS A 130 -7.42 -3.74 -19.49
CA LYS A 130 -8.72 -3.36 -20.02
C LYS A 130 -9.06 -4.44 -21.06
N LYS A 131 -10.18 -5.14 -20.89
CA LYS A 131 -10.79 -5.90 -21.99
C LYS A 131 -10.97 -4.88 -23.13
N GLY A 132 -10.15 -5.03 -24.16
CA GLY A 132 -10.36 -4.36 -25.44
C GLY A 132 -11.74 -4.76 -25.93
N LYS A 133 -12.44 -3.77 -26.47
CA LYS A 133 -13.75 -3.89 -27.11
C LYS A 133 -13.71 -4.99 -28.18
N GLU A 134 -14.82 -5.71 -28.31
CA GLU A 134 -15.16 -6.46 -29.51
C GLU A 134 -15.12 -5.51 -30.72
N ASP A 135 -14.22 -5.76 -31.66
CA ASP A 135 -14.36 -5.29 -33.03
C ASP A 135 -15.32 -6.26 -33.72
N ILE A 136 -16.58 -5.82 -33.89
CA ILE A 136 -17.50 -6.41 -34.86
C ILE A 136 -17.24 -5.71 -36.18
N GLN A 137 -16.84 -6.47 -37.19
CA GLN A 137 -16.93 -6.07 -38.59
C GLN A 137 -17.46 -7.24 -39.42
#